data_AF-J3F4U0-F1
#
_entry.id   AF-J3F4U0-F1
#
_cell.length_a   1.000
_cell.length_b   1.000
_cell.length_c   1.000
_cell.angle_alpha   90.00
_cell.angle_beta   90.00
_cell.angle_gamma   90.00
#
_symmetry.space_group_name_H-M   'P 1'
#
loop_
_entity.id
_entity.type
_entity.pdbx_description
1 polymer ?
#
loop_
_entity_poly.entity_id
_entity_poly.type
_entity_poly.pdbx_seq_one_letter_code
_entity_poly.pdbx_strand_id
1 'polypeptide(L)'
;MSKQAVFTMKLEPELREQFMAEAEATHRPASQIVREMMRHFVQTQREAREYEAFLQRKVDIARAAIRDGDGLSNEEVEAEFAARRRRADNQE
;
A
#
# COMPACT_ATOMS: atom_id res chain seq x y z
N MET A 1 4.72 -14.96 28.95
CA MET A 1 3.38 -15.15 28.37
C MET A 1 2.68 -13.79 28.31
N SER A 2 2.66 -13.13 27.15
CA SER A 2 1.92 -11.87 26.99
C SER A 2 0.43 -12.12 27.20
N LYS A 3 -0.20 -11.43 28.16
CA LYS A 3 -1.64 -11.53 28.41
C LYS A 3 -2.40 -11.16 27.14
N GLN A 4 -3.34 -12.01 26.73
CA GLN A 4 -4.25 -11.69 25.63
C GLN A 4 -5.10 -10.48 26.05
N ALA A 5 -5.18 -9.46 25.19
CA ALA A 5 -6.07 -8.32 25.40
C ALA A 5 -7.47 -8.66 24.87
N VAL A 6 -8.51 -8.31 25.64
CA VAL A 6 -9.91 -8.46 25.22
C VAL A 6 -10.35 -7.16 24.58
N PHE A 7 -10.92 -7.25 23.37
CA PHE A 7 -11.51 -6.12 22.67
C PHE A 7 -13.04 -6.25 22.69
N THR A 8 -13.71 -5.28 23.31
CA THR A 8 -15.18 -5.20 23.35
C THR A 8 -15.62 -3.99 22.54
N MET A 9 -16.51 -4.20 21.58
CA MET A 9 -17.12 -3.13 20.78
C MET A 9 -18.64 -3.28 20.77
N LYS A 10 -19.32 -2.16 20.55
CA LYS A 10 -20.76 -2.14 20.26
C LYS A 10 -20.95 -2.29 18.76
N LEU A 11 -21.93 -3.10 18.38
CA LEU A 11 -22.32 -3.38 17.01
C LEU A 11 -23.85 -3.29 16.94
N GLU A 12 -24.37 -2.82 15.81
CA GLU A 12 -25.79 -2.95 15.49
C GLU A 12 -26.18 -4.43 15.54
N PRO A 13 -27.31 -4.80 16.17
CA PRO A 13 -27.74 -6.19 16.28
C PRO A 13 -27.79 -6.91 14.93
N GLU A 14 -28.32 -6.24 13.91
CA GLU A 14 -28.46 -6.78 12.55
C GLU A 14 -27.09 -7.05 11.92
N LEU A 15 -26.12 -6.15 12.12
CA LEU A 15 -24.76 -6.32 11.61
C LEU A 15 -24.05 -7.49 12.30
N ARG A 16 -24.25 -7.64 13.61
CA ARG A 16 -23.71 -8.79 14.37
C ARG A 16 -24.28 -10.10 13.82
N GLU A 17 -25.58 -10.19 13.61
CA GLU A 17 -26.23 -11.40 13.11
C GLU A 17 -25.72 -11.79 11.72
N GLN A 18 -25.67 -10.83 10.79
CA GLN A 18 -25.13 -11.06 9.44
C GLN A 18 -23.67 -11.52 9.48
N PHE A 19 -22.83 -10.85 10.27
CA PHE A 19 -21.43 -11.23 10.40
C PHE A 19 -21.23 -12.64 10.95
N MET A 20 -22.04 -13.03 11.95
CA MET A 20 -21.98 -14.38 12.52
C MET A 20 -22.45 -15.44 11.53
N ALA A 21 -23.52 -15.18 10.77
CA ALA A 21 -24.02 -16.09 9.75
C ALA A 21 -22.98 -16.35 8.65
N GLU A 22 -22.30 -15.31 8.16
CA GLU A 22 -21.25 -15.44 7.15
C GLU A 22 -19.99 -16.12 7.71
N ALA A 23 -19.63 -15.84 8.96
CA ALA A 23 -18.53 -16.53 9.65
C ALA A 23 -18.80 -18.03 9.77
N GLU A 24 -20.04 -18.42 10.09
CA GLU A 24 -20.48 -19.81 10.15
C GLU A 24 -20.49 -20.47 8.77
N ALA A 25 -21.06 -19.82 7.75
CA ALA A 25 -21.08 -20.33 6.37
C ALA A 25 -19.66 -20.57 5.82
N THR A 26 -18.72 -19.70 6.17
CA THR A 26 -17.31 -19.85 5.81
C THR A 26 -16.52 -20.78 6.73
N HIS A 27 -17.15 -21.33 7.78
CA HIS A 27 -16.53 -22.19 8.80
C HIS A 27 -15.33 -21.55 9.48
N ARG A 28 -15.37 -20.23 9.68
CA ARG A 28 -14.29 -19.43 10.26
C ARG A 28 -14.73 -18.79 11.57
N PRO A 29 -13.92 -18.84 12.64
CA PRO A 29 -14.23 -18.11 13.86
C PRO A 29 -14.32 -16.61 13.62
N ALA A 30 -15.42 -15.97 14.05
CA ALA A 30 -15.62 -14.53 13.98
C ALA A 30 -14.42 -13.73 14.53
N SER A 31 -13.84 -14.18 15.65
CA SER A 31 -12.66 -13.56 16.26
C SER A 31 -11.39 -13.69 15.42
N GLN A 32 -11.29 -14.70 14.56
CA GLN A 32 -10.19 -14.82 13.61
C GLN A 32 -10.35 -13.78 12.49
N ILE A 33 -11.54 -13.68 11.90
CA ILE A 33 -11.84 -12.73 10.83
C ILE A 33 -11.55 -11.30 11.30
N VAL A 34 -12.06 -10.91 12.48
CA VAL A 34 -11.81 -9.57 13.04
C VAL A 34 -10.32 -9.31 13.25
N ARG A 35 -9.56 -10.29 13.75
CA ARG A 35 -8.10 -10.13 13.95
C ARG A 35 -7.35 -9.95 12.63
N GLU A 36 -7.77 -10.63 11.57
CA GLU A 36 -7.19 -10.46 10.24
C GLU A 36 -7.55 -9.11 9.64
N MET A 37 -8.81 -8.67 9.74
CA MET A 37 -9.23 -7.34 9.31
C MET A 37 -8.47 -6.24 10.04
N MET A 38 -8.27 -6.36 11.35
CA MET A 38 -7.47 -5.42 12.14
C MET A 38 -6.01 -5.39 11.67
N ARG A 39 -5.38 -6.55 11.44
CA ARG A 39 -4.00 -6.60 10.92
C ARG A 39 -3.88 -5.97 9.55
N HIS A 40 -4.82 -6.28 8.65
CA HIS A 40 -4.86 -5.72 7.31
C HIS A 40 -5.00 -4.20 7.38
N PHE A 41 -5.96 -3.69 8.17
CA PHE A 41 -6.14 -2.25 8.37
C PHE A 41 -4.86 -1.57 8.88
N VAL A 42 -4.21 -2.12 9.90
CA VAL A 42 -2.95 -1.55 10.42
C VAL A 42 -1.86 -1.53 9.35
N GLN A 43 -1.74 -2.60 8.55
CA GLN A 43 -0.77 -2.68 7.48
C GLN A 43 -1.02 -1.62 6.40
N THR A 44 -2.25 -1.55 5.88
CA THR A 44 -2.65 -0.55 4.87
C THR A 44 -2.39 0.88 5.37
N GLN A 45 -2.72 1.19 6.63
CA GLN A 45 -2.46 2.52 7.19
C GLN A 45 -0.98 2.83 7.39
N ARG A 46 -0.11 1.82 7.54
CA ARG A 46 1.35 2.04 7.58
C ARG A 46 1.89 2.29 6.19
N GLU A 47 1.54 1.44 5.24
CA GLU A 47 1.94 1.57 3.83
C GLU A 47 1.53 2.92 3.25
N ALA A 48 0.30 3.39 3.53
CA ALA A 48 -0.16 4.69 3.07
C ALA A 48 0.73 5.84 3.59
N ARG A 49 1.09 5.82 4.88
CA ARG A 49 1.96 6.85 5.49
C ARG A 49 3.39 6.78 4.98
N GLU A 50 3.91 5.58 4.79
CA GLU A 50 5.24 5.37 4.21
C GLU A 50 5.31 5.84 2.75
N TYR A 51 4.26 5.53 1.99
CA TYR A 51 4.12 5.98 0.61
C TYR A 51 4.02 7.50 0.50
N GLU A 52 3.22 8.14 1.36
CA GLU A 52 3.14 9.60 1.43
C GLU A 52 4.51 10.23 1.72
N ALA A 53 5.25 9.70 2.71
CA ALA A 53 6.59 10.18 3.04
C ALA A 53 7.61 9.92 1.91
N PHE A 54 7.47 8.82 1.17
CA PHE A 54 8.29 8.53 0.00
C PHE A 54 7.97 9.52 -1.14
N LEU A 55 6.69 9.72 -1.44
CA LEU A 55 6.23 10.61 -2.51
C LEU A 55 6.66 12.05 -2.25
N GLN A 56 6.48 12.53 -1.02
CA GLN A 56 6.89 13.87 -0.63
C GLN A 56 8.39 14.07 -0.86
N ARG A 57 9.23 13.14 -0.38
CA ARG A 57 10.69 13.18 -0.60
C ARG A 57 11.05 13.18 -2.09
N LYS A 58 10.41 12.33 -2.89
CA LYS A 58 10.64 12.25 -4.34
C LYS A 58 10.31 13.57 -5.03
N VAL A 59 9.19 14.20 -4.66
CA VAL A 59 8.75 15.49 -5.20
C VAL A 59 9.71 16.60 -4.79
N ASP A 60 10.17 16.64 -3.55
CA ASP A 60 11.08 17.67 -3.06
C ASP A 60 12.44 17.59 -3.76
N ILE A 61 12.97 16.38 -3.97
CA ILE A 61 14.19 16.15 -4.76
C ILE A 61 13.98 16.64 -6.20
N ALA A 62 12.91 16.23 -6.86
CA ALA A 62 12.64 16.63 -8.25
C ALA A 62 12.51 18.16 -8.39
N ARG A 63 11.82 18.81 -7.44
CA ARG A 63 11.69 20.27 -7.41
C ARG A 63 13.03 20.97 -7.18
N ALA A 64 13.91 20.40 -6.36
CA ALA A 64 15.26 20.92 -6.18
C ALA A 64 16.08 20.80 -7.47
N ALA A 65 16.10 19.63 -8.10
CA ALA A 65 16.79 19.41 -9.37
C ALA A 65 16.32 20.39 -10.46
N ILE A 66 15.01 20.62 -10.59
CA ILE A 66 14.47 21.61 -11.55
C ILE A 66 14.97 23.02 -11.24
N ARG A 67 15.01 23.43 -9.96
CA ARG A 67 15.54 24.76 -9.58
C ARG A 67 17.02 24.90 -9.87
N ASP A 68 17.78 23.81 -9.75
CA ASP A 68 19.22 23.76 -10.01
C ASP A 68 19.53 23.56 -11.51
N GLY A 69 18.51 23.43 -12.37
CA GLY A 69 18.65 23.20 -13.81
C GLY A 69 19.03 21.77 -14.19
N ASP A 70 18.98 20.84 -13.25
CA ASP A 70 19.28 19.40 -13.42
C ASP A 70 18.05 18.64 -13.94
N GLY A 71 17.60 19.03 -15.14
CA GLY A 71 16.47 18.41 -15.84
C GLY A 71 16.82 18.13 -17.30
N LEU A 72 16.20 17.10 -17.88
CA LEU A 72 16.37 16.71 -19.28
C LEU A 72 15.16 17.13 -20.11
N SER A 73 15.39 17.44 -21.39
CA SER A 73 14.30 17.65 -22.35
C SER A 73 13.61 16.32 -22.66
N ASN A 74 12.36 16.41 -23.15
CA ASN A 74 11.64 15.23 -23.59
C ASN A 74 12.38 14.51 -24.74
N GLU A 75 13.03 15.24 -25.65
CA GLU A 75 13.77 14.63 -26.75
C GLU A 75 15.00 13.87 -26.25
N GLU A 76 15.72 14.41 -25.26
CA GLU A 76 16.89 13.75 -24.65
C GLU A 76 16.48 12.45 -23.96
N VAL A 77 15.37 12.46 -23.21
CA VAL A 77 14.81 11.27 -22.56
C VAL A 77 14.42 10.21 -23.59
N GLU A 78 13.69 10.58 -24.65
CA GLU A 78 13.27 9.62 -25.69
C GLU A 78 14.47 9.00 -26.41
N ALA A 79 15.49 9.80 -26.73
CA ALA A 79 16.71 9.32 -27.37
C ALA A 79 17.45 8.30 -26.48
N GLU A 80 17.57 8.59 -25.19
CA GLU A 80 18.22 7.69 -24.23
C GLU A 80 17.45 6.37 -24.10
N PHE A 81 16.13 6.42 -23.89
CA PHE A 81 15.32 5.22 -23.72
C PHE A 81 15.22 4.39 -25.02
N ALA A 82 15.20 5.03 -26.19
CA ALA A 82 15.33 4.32 -27.47
C ALA A 82 16.67 3.58 -27.60
N ALA A 83 17.77 4.19 -27.14
CA ALA A 83 19.07 3.53 -27.11
C ALA A 83 19.11 2.38 -26.09
N ARG A 84 18.45 2.51 -24.94
CA ARG A 84 18.34 1.43 -23.94
C ARG A 84 17.55 0.23 -24.47
N ARG A 85 16.41 0.46 -25.14
CA ARG A 85 15.60 -0.61 -25.75
C ARG A 85 16.38 -1.39 -26.81
N ARG A 86 17.04 -0.70 -27.75
CA ARG A 86 17.90 -1.35 -28.76
C ARG A 86 19.01 -2.21 -28.15
N ARG A 87 19.57 -1.81 -27.01
CA ARG A 87 20.59 -2.63 -26.32
C ARG A 87 20.00 -3.88 -25.69
N ALA A 88 18.80 -3.80 -25.13
CA ALA A 88 18.10 -4.96 -24.59
C ALA A 88 17.73 -5.95 -25.71
N ASP A 89 17.22 -5.45 -26.83
CA ASP A 89 16.85 -6.28 -27.99
C ASP A 89 18.08 -6.96 -28.64
N ASN A 90 19.24 -6.31 -28.60
CA ASN A 90 20.50 -6.87 -29.13
C ASN A 90 21.19 -7.85 -28.15
N GLN A 91 20.65 -8.08 -26.95
CA GLN A 91 21.17 -9.03 -25.96
C GLN A 91 20.42 -10.37 -25.95
N GLU A 92 19.34 -10.50 -26.73
CA GLU A 92 18.66 -11.76 -27.07
C GLU A 92 19.20 -12.36 -28.38
#